data_AF-A0A7V3F6U3-F1
#
_entry.id   AF-A0A7V3F6U3-F1
#
_cell.length_a   1.000
_cell.length_b   1.000
_cell.length_c   1.000
_cell.angle_alpha   90.00
_cell.angle_beta   90.00
_cell.angle_gamma   90.00
#
_symmetry.space_group_name_H-M   'P 1'
#
loop_
_entity.id
_entity.type
_entity.pdbx_description
1 polymer ?
#
loop_
_entity_poly.entity_id
_entity_poly.type
_entity_poly.pdbx_seq_one_letter_code
_entity_poly.pdbx_strand_id
1 'polypeptide(L)'
;MTMVVTCAFYGFVNRTTKVNLQVDREALEVGKVFAFEGDDYVILSVIESDGIYHANVSLEQIHRARTILRPKAAASAVVEVNQESRRHEGQEAALQARLRATETRLQHVLQERDEALKLLDRAIQQLDRLHRGDGTSATS
;
A
#
# COMPACT_ATOMS: atom_id res chain seq x y z
N MET A 1 -34.32 3.80 -20.37
CA MET A 1 -34.04 4.94 -19.48
C MET A 1 -32.87 4.52 -18.62
N THR A 2 -31.68 5.07 -18.83
CA THR A 2 -30.53 4.76 -17.97
C THR A 2 -30.74 5.45 -16.62
N MET A 3 -30.79 4.66 -15.54
CA MET A 3 -30.92 5.19 -14.19
C MET A 3 -29.53 5.64 -13.72
N VAL A 4 -29.30 6.95 -13.67
CA VAL A 4 -28.04 7.52 -13.19
C VAL A 4 -28.07 7.61 -11.67
N VAL A 5 -27.00 7.12 -11.02
CA VAL A 5 -26.84 7.15 -9.56
C VAL A 5 -25.54 7.83 -9.18
N THR A 6 -25.52 8.49 -8.01
CA THR A 6 -24.29 9.02 -7.42
C THR A 6 -23.60 7.90 -6.66
N CYS A 7 -22.34 7.62 -7.00
CA CYS A 7 -21.53 6.59 -6.37
C CYS A 7 -20.21 7.16 -5.84
N ALA A 8 -19.86 6.79 -4.61
CA ALA A 8 -18.57 7.05 -3.99
C ALA A 8 -17.57 5.93 -4.35
N PHE A 9 -16.58 6.26 -5.15
CA PHE A 9 -15.51 5.36 -5.57
C PHE A 9 -14.27 5.49 -4.68
N TYR A 10 -13.68 4.36 -4.31
CA TYR A 10 -12.48 4.24 -3.47
C TYR A 10 -11.42 3.37 -4.15
N GLY A 11 -10.13 3.66 -3.94
CA GLY A 11 -9.04 2.83 -4.44
C GLY A 11 -8.36 3.31 -5.74
N PHE A 12 -8.61 4.56 -6.15
CA PHE A 12 -7.80 5.20 -7.19
C PHE A 12 -6.36 5.42 -6.71
N VAL A 13 -5.37 5.02 -7.50
CA VAL A 13 -3.97 4.95 -7.04
C VAL A 13 -3.37 6.32 -6.69
N ASN A 14 -3.83 7.38 -7.35
CA ASN A 14 -3.37 8.75 -7.10
C ASN A 14 -4.29 9.57 -6.19
N ARG A 15 -5.31 8.95 -5.57
CA ARG A 15 -6.26 9.64 -4.70
C ARG A 15 -6.38 8.91 -3.36
N THR A 16 -6.04 9.60 -2.28
CA THR A 16 -6.23 9.08 -0.91
C THR A 16 -7.67 9.21 -0.43
N THR A 17 -8.51 9.93 -1.16
CA THR A 17 -9.91 10.24 -0.79
C THR A 17 -10.89 9.57 -1.74
N LYS A 18 -12.13 9.37 -1.27
CA LYS A 18 -13.26 8.96 -2.12
C LYS A 18 -13.56 9.98 -3.19
N VAL A 19 -13.98 9.53 -4.37
CA VAL A 19 -14.43 10.38 -5.48
C VAL A 19 -15.89 10.07 -5.76
N ASN A 20 -16.75 11.10 -5.75
CA ASN A 20 -18.15 10.92 -6.09
C ASN A 20 -18.35 11.15 -7.59
N LEU A 21 -18.90 10.15 -8.28
CA LEU A 21 -19.20 10.21 -9.72
C LEU A 21 -20.67 9.86 -9.95
N GLN A 22 -21.27 10.50 -10.96
CA GLN A 22 -22.56 10.07 -11.49
C GLN A 22 -22.30 9.01 -12.57
N VAL A 23 -22.89 7.84 -12.39
CA VAL A 23 -22.71 6.71 -13.29
C VAL A 23 -24.04 6.04 -13.56
N ASP A 24 -24.17 5.41 -14.73
CA ASP A 24 -25.31 4.55 -15.00
C ASP A 24 -25.30 3.37 -14.02
N ARG A 25 -26.44 3.11 -13.38
CA ARG A 25 -26.59 2.03 -12.42
C ARG A 25 -26.22 0.67 -13.03
N GLU A 26 -26.53 0.47 -14.30
CA GLU A 26 -26.20 -0.76 -15.06
C GLU A 26 -24.70 -0.90 -15.35
N ALA A 27 -23.93 0.20 -15.27
CA ALA A 27 -22.49 0.16 -15.39
C ALA A 27 -21.80 -0.15 -14.05
N LEU A 28 -22.53 -0.03 -12.93
CA LEU A 28 -22.02 -0.25 -11.58
C LEU A 28 -22.08 -1.74 -11.19
N GLU A 29 -21.36 -2.58 -11.93
CA GLU A 29 -21.30 -4.02 -11.67
C GLU A 29 -19.87 -4.47 -11.38
N VAL A 30 -19.72 -5.43 -10.47
CA VAL A 30 -18.42 -6.01 -10.14
C VAL A 30 -17.80 -6.66 -11.38
N GLY A 31 -16.53 -6.37 -11.64
CA GLY A 31 -15.78 -6.83 -12.80
C GLY A 31 -15.91 -5.94 -14.04
N LYS A 32 -16.81 -4.94 -14.05
CA LYS A 32 -16.84 -3.92 -15.11
C LYS A 32 -15.59 -3.07 -15.04
N VAL A 33 -15.09 -2.72 -16.22
CA VAL A 33 -13.95 -1.83 -16.41
C VAL A 33 -14.47 -0.48 -16.89
N PHE A 34 -13.90 0.60 -16.37
CA PHE A 34 -14.18 1.96 -16.82
C PHE A 34 -12.91 2.81 -16.77
N ALA A 35 -12.83 3.79 -17.66
CA ALA A 35 -11.73 4.73 -17.73
C ALA A 35 -11.98 5.90 -16.77
N PHE A 36 -10.95 6.28 -16.02
CA PHE A 36 -10.95 7.47 -15.16
C PHE A 36 -9.57 8.13 -15.17
N GLU A 37 -9.51 9.42 -15.50
CA GLU A 37 -8.27 10.21 -15.61
C GLU A 37 -7.17 9.57 -16.49
N GLY A 38 -7.58 8.82 -17.53
CA GLY A 38 -6.66 8.19 -18.48
C GLY A 38 -6.20 6.78 -18.10
N ASP A 39 -6.62 6.28 -16.94
CA ASP A 39 -6.34 4.92 -16.47
C ASP A 39 -7.62 4.06 -16.47
N ASP A 40 -7.46 2.75 -16.71
CA ASP A 40 -8.54 1.77 -16.63
C ASP A 40 -8.65 1.18 -15.23
N TYR A 41 -9.85 1.25 -14.65
CA TYR A 41 -10.18 0.73 -13.34
C TYR A 41 -11.25 -0.35 -13.44
N VAL A 42 -11.12 -1.38 -12.62
CA VAL A 42 -12.11 -2.45 -12.46
C VAL A 42 -12.83 -2.33 -11.12
N ILE A 43 -14.15 -2.48 -11.16
CA ILE A 43 -14.99 -2.49 -9.95
C ILE A 43 -14.82 -3.82 -9.22
N LEU A 44 -14.38 -3.77 -7.97
CA LEU A 44 -14.14 -4.95 -7.12
C LEU A 44 -15.33 -5.31 -6.24
N SER A 45 -16.07 -4.31 -5.78
CA SER A 45 -17.26 -4.47 -4.95
C SER A 45 -18.14 -3.25 -5.09
N VAL A 46 -19.44 -3.45 -4.90
CA VAL A 46 -20.47 -2.41 -4.88
C VAL A 46 -21.33 -2.65 -3.66
N ILE A 47 -21.56 -1.62 -2.86
CA ILE A 47 -22.39 -1.64 -1.66
C ILE A 47 -23.35 -0.46 -1.74
N GLU A 48 -24.63 -0.72 -1.46
CA GLU A 48 -25.62 0.34 -1.31
C GLU A 48 -25.86 0.56 0.19
N SER A 49 -25.73 1.81 0.65
CA SER A 49 -26.03 2.22 2.02
C SER A 49 -26.79 3.54 1.98
N ASP A 50 -27.95 3.60 2.64
CA ASP A 50 -28.75 4.83 2.76
C ASP A 50 -29.06 5.51 1.41
N GLY A 51 -29.28 4.71 0.36
CA GLY A 51 -29.54 5.21 -0.99
C GLY A 51 -28.33 5.78 -1.72
N ILE A 52 -27.12 5.60 -1.16
CA ILE A 52 -25.84 5.97 -1.77
C ILE A 52 -25.09 4.71 -2.15
N TYR A 53 -24.54 4.70 -3.36
CA TYR A 53 -23.68 3.62 -3.82
C TYR A 53 -22.23 3.88 -3.42
N HIS A 54 -21.54 2.82 -3.02
CA HIS A 54 -20.12 2.81 -2.68
C HIS A 54 -19.45 1.71 -3.49
N ALA A 55 -18.38 2.05 -4.20
CA ALA A 55 -17.64 1.09 -5.02
C ALA A 55 -16.15 1.12 -4.70
N ASN A 56 -15.56 -0.05 -4.48
CA ASN A 56 -14.11 -0.19 -4.43
C ASN A 56 -13.60 -0.55 -5.81
N VAL A 57 -12.55 0.12 -6.26
CA VAL A 57 -11.93 -0.10 -7.56
C VAL A 57 -10.44 -0.37 -7.42
N SER A 58 -9.87 -0.98 -8.45
CA SER A 58 -8.43 -1.15 -8.59
C SER A 58 -8.06 -0.87 -10.04
N LEU A 59 -6.82 -0.44 -10.27
CA LEU A 59 -6.27 -0.44 -11.62
C LEU A 59 -6.40 -1.83 -12.23
N GLU A 60 -6.86 -1.85 -13.47
CA GLU A 60 -7.17 -3.06 -14.21
C GLU A 60 -5.93 -3.94 -14.39
N GLN A 61 -4.77 -3.34 -14.66
CA GLN A 61 -3.48 -4.02 -14.77
C GLN A 61 -3.05 -4.71 -13.46
N ILE A 62 -3.26 -4.06 -12.31
CA ILE A 62 -2.95 -4.62 -10.98
C ILE A 62 -3.93 -5.76 -10.66
N HIS A 63 -5.20 -5.57 -10.98
CA HIS A 63 -6.21 -6.59 -10.78
C HIS A 63 -5.94 -7.83 -11.66
N ARG A 64 -5.67 -7.65 -12.96
CA ARG A 64 -5.31 -8.74 -13.88
C ARG A 64 -4.09 -9.51 -13.40
N ALA A 65 -3.04 -8.84 -12.96
CA ALA A 65 -1.86 -9.51 -12.39
C ALA A 65 -2.22 -10.39 -11.17
N ARG A 66 -3.14 -9.94 -10.31
CA ARG A 66 -3.64 -10.71 -9.15
C ARG A 66 -4.58 -11.84 -9.56
N THR A 67 -5.41 -11.64 -10.58
CA THR A 67 -6.38 -12.63 -11.07
C THR A 67 -5.71 -13.73 -11.89
N ILE A 68 -4.64 -13.43 -12.64
CA ILE A 68 -3.82 -14.42 -13.37
C ILE A 68 -3.09 -15.36 -12.39
N LEU A 69 -2.80 -14.92 -11.16
CA LEU A 69 -2.27 -15.77 -10.09
C LEU A 69 -3.34 -16.66 -9.42
N ARG A 70 -4.60 -16.56 -9.84
CA ARG A 70 -5.72 -17.35 -9.30
C ARG A 70 -6.31 -18.20 -10.43
N PRO A 71 -5.85 -19.44 -10.64
CA PRO A 71 -6.49 -20.33 -11.59
C PRO A 71 -7.92 -20.60 -11.13
N LYS A 72 -8.83 -20.48 -12.09
CA LYS A 72 -10.27 -20.72 -11.99
C LYS A 72 -10.53 -22.15 -11.50
N ALA A 73 -10.90 -22.30 -10.24
CA ALA A 73 -11.44 -23.55 -9.71
C ALA A 73 -12.85 -23.77 -10.29
N ALA A 74 -12.91 -24.49 -11.40
CA ALA A 74 -14.11 -25.20 -11.82
C ALA A 74 -13.69 -26.42 -12.66
N ALA A 75 -14.00 -27.60 -12.11
CA ALA A 75 -13.89 -28.94 -12.68
C ALA A 75 -12.48 -29.58 -12.75
N SER A 76 -12.06 -30.24 -11.69
CA SER A 76 -11.97 -31.72 -11.65
C SER A 76 -11.49 -32.17 -10.27
N ALA A 77 -12.43 -32.61 -9.43
CA ALA A 77 -12.08 -33.31 -8.21
C ALA A 77 -11.27 -34.56 -8.59
N VAL A 78 -10.12 -34.76 -7.92
CA VAL A 78 -9.44 -36.04 -7.60
C VAL A 78 -7.89 -35.93 -7.59
N VAL A 79 -7.24 -34.83 -8.04
CA VAL A 79 -5.75 -34.74 -8.07
C VAL A 79 -5.14 -33.54 -7.30
N GLU A 80 -5.92 -32.78 -6.52
CA GLU A 80 -5.48 -31.49 -5.95
C GLU A 80 -4.72 -31.56 -4.60
N VAL A 81 -4.78 -32.67 -3.87
CA VAL A 81 -4.32 -32.68 -2.46
C VAL A 81 -2.79 -32.54 -2.31
N ASN A 82 -1.99 -32.75 -3.36
CA ASN A 82 -0.52 -32.76 -3.26
C ASN A 82 0.21 -31.54 -3.85
N GLN A 83 -0.45 -30.66 -4.60
CA GLN A 83 0.21 -29.48 -5.20
C GLN A 83 -0.05 -28.17 -4.44
N GLU A 84 -1.11 -28.11 -3.63
CA GLU A 84 -1.50 -26.91 -2.90
C GLU A 84 -0.57 -26.62 -1.71
N SER A 85 -0.15 -27.66 -0.97
CA SER A 85 0.82 -27.51 0.14
C SER A 85 2.16 -26.93 -0.32
N ARG A 86 2.67 -27.33 -1.49
CA ARG A 86 3.96 -26.82 -2.01
C ARG A 86 3.88 -25.37 -2.50
N ARG A 87 2.71 -24.91 -2.97
CA ARG A 87 2.50 -23.53 -3.43
C ARG A 87 2.33 -22.57 -2.25
N HIS A 88 1.65 -23.00 -1.19
CA HIS A 88 1.55 -22.24 0.06
C HIS A 88 2.91 -22.08 0.74
N GLU A 89 3.71 -23.16 0.84
CA GLU A 89 5.07 -23.10 1.40
C GLU A 89 5.99 -22.15 0.61
N GLY A 90 5.89 -22.15 -0.72
CA GLY A 90 6.68 -21.25 -1.57
C GLY A 90 6.30 -19.77 -1.42
N GLN A 91 5.02 -19.47 -1.24
CA GLN A 91 4.53 -18.10 -1.02
C GLN A 91 4.87 -17.60 0.39
N GLU A 92 4.74 -18.45 1.40
CA GLU A 92 5.16 -18.11 2.77
C GLU A 92 6.68 -17.90 2.86
N ALA A 93 7.48 -18.73 2.20
CA ALA A 93 8.93 -18.54 2.13
C ALA A 93 9.32 -17.21 1.45
N ALA A 94 8.64 -16.84 0.36
CA ALA A 94 8.87 -15.56 -0.32
C ALA A 94 8.47 -14.35 0.55
N LEU A 95 7.36 -14.45 1.28
CA LEU A 95 6.91 -13.41 2.21
C LEU A 95 7.88 -13.29 3.40
N GLN A 96 8.33 -14.41 3.96
CA GLN A 96 9.33 -14.42 5.04
C GLN A 96 10.67 -13.84 4.58
N ALA A 97 11.12 -14.15 3.37
CA ALA A 97 12.35 -13.57 2.81
C ALA A 97 12.24 -12.05 2.66
N ARG A 98 11.09 -11.55 2.18
CA ARG A 98 10.82 -10.11 2.07
C ARG A 98 10.73 -9.44 3.43
N LEU A 99 10.11 -10.08 4.43
CA LEU A 99 10.03 -9.58 5.79
C LEU A 99 11.44 -9.42 6.37
N ARG A 100 12.27 -10.46 6.30
CA ARG A 100 13.67 -10.43 6.76
C ARG A 100 14.49 -9.35 6.06
N ALA A 101 14.36 -9.22 4.74
CA ALA A 101 15.07 -8.18 3.99
C ALA A 101 14.66 -6.76 4.45
N THR A 102 13.38 -6.58 4.77
CA THR A 102 12.85 -5.30 5.28
C THR A 102 13.34 -5.02 6.70
N GLU A 103 13.36 -6.03 7.57
CA GLU A 103 13.89 -5.93 8.94
C GLU A 103 15.38 -5.58 8.96
N THR A 104 16.19 -6.24 8.12
CA THR A 104 17.62 -5.92 8.00
C THR A 104 17.83 -4.48 7.53
N ARG A 105 17.04 -4.03 6.54
CA ARG A 105 17.11 -2.64 6.07
C ARG A 105 16.73 -1.65 7.17
N LEU A 106 15.72 -1.97 7.97
CA LEU A 106 15.32 -1.14 9.10
C LEU A 106 16.43 -1.06 10.15
N GLN A 107 17.06 -2.18 10.50
CA GLN A 107 18.18 -2.21 11.44
C GLN A 107 19.35 -1.35 10.95
N HIS A 108 19.67 -1.40 9.66
CA HIS A 108 20.73 -0.56 9.08
C HIS A 108 20.41 0.94 9.23
N VAL A 109 19.18 1.35 8.90
CA VAL A 109 18.75 2.75 9.04
C VAL A 109 18.76 3.20 10.50
N LEU A 110 18.39 2.31 11.43
CA LEU A 110 18.47 2.62 12.87
C LEU A 110 19.92 2.80 13.33
N GLN A 111 20.85 1.97 12.86
CA GLN A 111 22.27 2.14 13.16
C GLN A 111 22.84 3.46 12.60
N GLU A 112 22.50 3.80 11.36
CA GLU A 112 22.91 5.08 10.76
C GLU A 112 22.39 6.27 11.57
N ARG A 113 21.13 6.19 12.03
CA ARG A 113 20.53 7.21 12.89
C ARG A 113 21.26 7.32 14.24
N ASP A 114 21.59 6.20 14.87
CA ASP A 114 22.30 6.21 16.16
C ASP A 114 23.72 6.79 16.02
N GLU A 115 24.44 6.48 14.93
CA GLU A 115 25.74 7.10 14.66
C GLU A 115 25.61 8.61 14.39
N ALA A 116 24.59 9.04 13.63
CA ALA A 116 24.32 10.45 13.42
C ALA A 116 24.02 11.19 14.73
N LEU A 117 23.26 10.58 15.65
CA LEU A 117 22.98 11.14 16.97
C LEU A 117 24.26 11.27 17.80
N LYS A 118 25.15 10.28 17.80
CA LYS A 118 26.45 10.38 18.50
C LYS A 118 27.31 11.52 17.95
N LEU A 119 27.30 11.74 16.63
CA LEU A 119 28.03 12.84 16.00
C LEU A 119 27.45 14.20 16.41
N LEU A 120 26.12 14.32 16.43
CA LEU A 120 25.43 15.53 16.89
C LEU A 120 25.74 15.83 18.37
N ASP A 121 25.70 14.82 19.25
CA ASP A 121 26.05 14.99 20.66
C ASP A 121 27.49 15.47 20.85
N ARG A 122 28.44 14.94 20.07
CA ARG A 122 29.83 15.41 20.10
C ARG A 122 29.95 16.85 19.63
N ALA A 123 29.24 17.24 18.57
CA ALA A 123 29.24 18.61 18.08
C ALA A 123 28.66 19.58 19.11
N ILE A 124 27.56 19.20 19.78
CA ILE A 124 26.96 19.98 20.88
C ILE A 124 27.98 20.13 22.03
N GLN A 125 28.63 19.05 22.45
CA GLN A 125 29.66 19.11 23.50
C GLN A 125 30.84 20.00 23.12
N GLN A 126 31.25 20.03 21.85
CA GLN A 126 32.31 20.93 21.37
C GLN A 126 31.85 22.39 21.43
N LEU A 127 30.62 22.69 21.00
CA LEU A 127 30.04 24.04 21.08
C LEU A 127 29.90 24.52 22.52
N ASP A 128 29.50 23.65 23.45
CA ASP A 128 29.42 23.96 24.89
C ASP A 128 30.78 24.28 25.51
N ARG A 129 31.84 23.58 25.06
CA ARG A 129 33.22 23.84 25.51
C ARG A 129 33.73 25.18 24.99
N LEU A 130 33.46 25.52 23.73
CA LEU A 130 33.81 26.82 23.16
C LEU A 130 33.10 27.96 23.89
N HIS A 131 31.78 27.84 24.09
CA HIS A 131 31.00 28.84 24.85
C HIS A 131 31.48 29.02 26.29
N ARG A 132 31.90 27.95 26.97
CA ARG A 132 32.47 28.05 28.33
C ARG A 132 33.89 28.61 28.36
N GLY A 133 34.71 28.35 27.35
CA GLY A 133 36.07 28.88 27.23
C GLY A 133 36.12 30.40 27.03
N ASP A 134 35.14 30.96 26.33
CA ASP A 134 35.01 32.41 26.12
C ASP A 134 34.50 33.16 27.36
N GLY A 135 33.83 32.47 28.29
CA GLY A 135 33.31 33.06 29.54
C GLY A 135 34.33 33.19 30.68
N THR A 136 35.44 32.44 30.65
CA THR A 136 36.46 32.45 31.71
C THR A 136 37.63 33.39 31.46
N SER A 137 37.73 33.99 30.27
CA SER A 137 38.84 34.87 29.90
C SER A 137 38.63 36.36 30.25
N ALA A 138 37.47 36.71 30.84
CA ALA A 138 37.06 38.11 31.09
C ALA A 138 37.12 38.56 32.57
N THR A 139 37.75 37.79 33.46
CA THR A 139 38.01 38.24 34.86
C THR A 139 39.41 37.84 35.31
N SER A 140 40.42 38.62 34.90
CA SER A 140 41.71 38.76 35.60
C SER A 140 42.35 40.09 35.21
#